data_AF-A0A8B8EDN8-F1
#
_entry.id   AF-A0A8B8EDN8-F1
#
_cell.length_a   1.000
_cell.length_b   1.000
_cell.length_c   1.000
_cell.angle_alpha   90.00
_cell.angle_beta   90.00
_cell.angle_gamma   90.00
#
_symmetry.space_group_name_H-M   'P 1'
#
loop_
_entity.id
_entity.type
_entity.pdbx_description
1 polymer ?
#
loop_
_entity_poly.entity_id
_entity_poly.type
_entity_poly.pdbx_seq_one_letter_code
_entity_poly.pdbx_strand_id
1 'polypeptide(L)'
;MFIVFLLLIQLCYVVNAHNCLPEEECTVKSWREWENCSGNCKNITKQVRKRTICVDFEKVQPFTRENVVQFCNITVPTVETRPCQTCPVGIYNVISQKCEKCNYVNCRDDPCQQGTCNDTAYGIRCSCYPGYAGFDCGMMIPRDKTMTQYLLPLWMPPLEYGILTLTTLIIIMAAGCLCLKCCRLCGACSSDDDDDDDEERKRKKNKPFPYRSHGFRNTRKPSVVIDF
;
A
#
# COMPACT_ATOMS: atom_id res chain seq x y z
N MET A 1 -14.04 -11.27 15.77
CA MET A 1 -13.33 -10.25 16.58
C MET A 1 -11.88 -10.03 16.13
N PHE A 2 -11.08 -11.09 15.94
CA PHE A 2 -9.68 -10.98 15.48
C PHE A 2 -9.50 -10.34 14.09
N ILE A 3 -10.37 -10.68 13.13
CA ILE A 3 -10.34 -10.11 11.77
C ILE A 3 -10.62 -8.59 11.80
N VAL A 4 -11.57 -8.15 12.63
CA VAL A 4 -11.89 -6.73 12.81
C VAL A 4 -10.72 -5.98 13.42
N PHE A 5 -10.03 -6.58 14.40
CA PHE A 5 -8.84 -6.00 15.02
C PHE A 5 -7.67 -5.87 14.04
N LEU A 6 -7.44 -6.89 13.19
CA LEU A 6 -6.43 -6.83 12.13
C LEU A 6 -6.77 -5.78 11.07
N LEU A 7 -8.04 -5.67 10.66
CA LEU A 7 -8.49 -4.62 9.73
C LEU A 7 -8.31 -3.21 10.32
N LEU A 8 -8.60 -3.02 11.60
CA LEU A 8 -8.38 -1.75 12.30
C LEU A 8 -6.88 -1.40 12.38
N ILE A 9 -6.01 -2.37 12.65
CA ILE A 9 -4.55 -2.15 12.66
C ILE A 9 -4.05 -1.76 11.25
N GLN A 10 -4.54 -2.44 10.19
CA GLN A 10 -4.18 -2.12 8.81
C GLN A 10 -4.63 -0.70 8.42
N LEU A 11 -5.86 -0.32 8.77
CA LEU A 11 -6.37 1.03 8.50
C LEU A 11 -5.60 2.11 9.28
N CYS A 12 -5.29 1.88 10.56
CA CYS A 12 -4.48 2.80 11.36
C CYS A 12 -3.05 2.95 10.83
N TYR A 13 -2.44 1.87 10.32
CA TYR A 13 -1.12 1.92 9.69
C TYR A 13 -1.15 2.78 8.40
N VAL A 14 -2.16 2.58 7.55
CA VAL A 14 -2.30 3.33 6.28
C VAL A 14 -2.54 4.82 6.53
N VAL A 15 -3.37 5.19 7.51
CA VAL A 15 -3.63 6.60 7.84
C VAL A 15 -2.37 7.31 8.36
N ASN A 16 -1.52 6.63 9.12
CA ASN A 16 -0.27 7.22 9.65
C ASN A 16 0.91 7.19 8.67
N ALA A 17 0.84 6.39 7.59
CA ALA A 17 1.89 6.33 6.58
C ALA A 17 2.00 7.63 5.76
N HIS A 18 0.89 8.35 5.59
CA HIS A 18 0.81 9.55 4.75
C HIS A 18 0.70 10.87 5.52
N ASN A 19 0.39 10.81 6.82
CA ASN A 19 0.26 11.97 7.68
C ASN A 19 1.56 12.24 8.45
N CYS A 20 1.79 13.51 8.76
CA CYS A 20 2.92 13.92 9.58
C CYS A 20 2.54 13.96 11.05
N LEU A 21 3.39 13.38 11.90
CA LEU A 21 3.30 13.54 13.34
C LEU A 21 3.95 14.87 13.75
N PRO A 22 3.53 15.51 14.85
CA PRO A 22 4.03 16.83 15.26
C PRO A 22 5.52 16.87 15.63
N GLU A 23 6.16 15.72 15.79
CA GLU A 23 7.60 15.59 16.09
C GLU A 23 8.45 15.27 14.86
N GLU A 24 7.83 15.02 13.71
CA GLU A 24 8.53 14.63 12.48
C GLU A 24 8.92 15.86 11.65
N GLU A 25 10.23 16.05 11.44
CA GLU A 25 10.80 17.12 10.63
C GLU A 25 11.79 16.55 9.62
N CYS A 26 11.69 16.98 8.36
CA CYS A 26 12.49 16.50 7.24
C CYS A 26 12.46 14.98 7.05
N THR A 27 11.32 14.35 7.34
CA THR A 27 11.12 12.91 7.15
C THR A 27 10.49 12.63 5.78
N VAL A 28 11.12 11.73 5.02
CA VAL A 28 10.59 11.25 3.74
C VAL A 28 9.71 10.03 4.02
N LYS A 29 8.42 10.15 3.72
CA LYS A 29 7.44 9.08 3.91
C LYS A 29 7.41 8.12 2.71
N SER A 30 6.55 7.12 2.81
CA SER A 30 6.31 6.15 1.74
C SER A 30 5.76 6.82 0.47
N TRP A 31 5.88 6.09 -0.64
CA TRP A 31 5.23 6.47 -1.89
C TRP A 31 3.71 6.51 -1.73
N ARG A 32 3.08 7.53 -2.30
CA ARG A 32 1.63 7.52 -2.51
C ARG A 32 1.24 6.52 -3.58
N GLU A 33 -0.06 6.27 -3.63
CA GLU A 33 -0.66 5.54 -4.74
C GLU A 33 -0.37 6.22 -6.08
N TRP A 34 -0.40 5.43 -7.14
CA TRP A 34 -0.21 5.94 -8.49
C TRP A 34 -1.38 6.83 -8.88
N GLU A 35 -1.07 8.02 -9.37
CA GLU A 35 -2.07 8.90 -9.95
C GLU A 35 -2.72 8.26 -11.18
N ASN A 36 -3.88 8.79 -11.56
CA ASN A 36 -4.54 8.41 -12.80
C ASN A 36 -3.60 8.61 -14.00
N CYS A 37 -3.75 7.73 -14.99
CA CYS A 37 -2.98 7.82 -16.22
C CYS A 37 -3.15 9.19 -16.88
N SER A 38 -2.04 9.88 -17.14
CA SER A 38 -1.99 11.20 -17.75
C SER A 38 -1.12 11.19 -19.00
N GLY A 39 -1.47 12.00 -20.01
CA GLY A 39 -0.72 12.13 -21.25
C GLY A 39 -1.60 12.36 -22.46
N ASN A 40 -0.97 12.73 -23.58
CA ASN A 40 -1.67 12.94 -24.84
C ASN A 40 -1.91 11.59 -25.54
N CYS A 41 -3.09 11.44 -26.14
CA CYS A 41 -3.43 10.25 -26.90
C CYS A 41 -2.43 10.01 -28.04
N LYS A 42 -2.12 8.73 -28.34
CA LYS A 42 -1.11 8.28 -29.32
C LYS A 42 0.34 8.64 -28.99
N ASN A 43 0.59 9.38 -27.90
CA ASN A 43 1.90 9.55 -27.30
C ASN A 43 2.06 8.60 -26.10
N ILE A 44 3.24 8.66 -25.46
CA ILE A 44 3.52 7.91 -24.24
C ILE A 44 2.63 8.45 -23.12
N THR A 45 1.81 7.58 -22.55
CA THR A 45 0.99 7.89 -21.37
C THR A 45 1.71 7.43 -20.10
N LYS A 46 1.69 8.24 -19.05
CA LYS A 46 2.43 7.99 -17.81
C LYS A 46 1.55 8.14 -16.57
N GLN A 47 1.81 7.30 -15.60
CA GLN A 47 1.36 7.48 -14.23
C GLN A 47 2.51 8.10 -13.43
N VAL A 48 2.17 9.01 -12.53
CA VAL A 48 3.11 9.64 -11.62
C VAL A 48 2.71 9.25 -10.21
N ARG A 49 3.69 9.03 -9.35
CA ARG A 49 3.48 8.96 -7.91
C ARG A 49 4.51 9.81 -7.20
N LYS A 50 4.14 10.26 -6.02
CA LYS A 50 4.85 11.28 -5.26
C LYS A 50 5.13 10.76 -3.86
N ARG A 51 6.24 11.18 -3.26
CA ARG A 51 6.50 10.98 -1.82
C ARG A 51 5.99 12.18 -1.04
N THR A 52 5.46 11.89 0.15
CA THR A 52 5.15 12.93 1.13
C THR A 52 6.42 13.26 1.92
N ILE A 53 6.64 14.54 2.19
CA ILE A 53 7.73 15.02 3.05
C ILE A 53 7.12 15.87 4.15
N CYS A 54 7.49 15.58 5.39
CA CYS A 54 7.03 16.31 6.56
C CYS A 54 8.00 17.41 6.91
N VAL A 55 7.53 18.65 6.91
CA VAL A 55 8.34 19.82 7.29
C VAL A 55 7.46 20.84 8.01
N ASP A 56 8.09 21.63 8.86
CA ASP A 56 7.43 22.75 9.55
C ASP A 56 7.23 23.90 8.56
N PHE A 57 5.97 24.29 8.34
CA PHE A 57 5.60 25.35 7.41
C PHE A 57 6.15 26.73 7.81
N GLU A 58 6.37 26.97 9.10
CA GLU A 58 6.93 28.25 9.57
C GLU A 58 8.41 28.38 9.26
N LYS A 59 9.13 27.25 9.19
CA LYS A 59 10.58 27.23 8.95
C LYS A 59 10.96 27.34 7.47
N VAL A 60 10.03 27.02 6.58
CA VAL A 60 10.27 27.02 5.13
C VAL A 60 9.27 27.94 4.44
N GLN A 61 9.67 29.20 4.24
CA GLN A 61 8.93 30.16 3.42
C GLN A 61 9.84 30.83 2.36
N PRO A 62 9.40 30.94 1.10
CA PRO A 62 8.12 30.47 0.58
C PRO A 62 8.05 28.94 0.52
N PHE A 63 6.86 28.39 0.76
CA PHE A 63 6.62 26.96 0.79
C PHE A 63 6.59 26.40 -0.65
N THR A 64 7.77 26.11 -1.17
CA THR A 64 8.00 25.60 -2.53
C THR A 64 8.77 24.30 -2.48
N ARG A 65 8.62 23.50 -3.54
CA ARG A 65 9.32 22.23 -3.72
C ARG A 65 10.83 22.39 -3.54
N GLU A 66 11.40 23.40 -4.19
CA GLU A 66 12.83 23.65 -4.24
C GLU A 66 13.37 24.02 -2.87
N ASN A 67 12.69 24.91 -2.16
CA ASN A 67 13.10 25.37 -0.83
C ASN A 67 13.07 24.23 0.19
N VAL A 68 12.14 23.29 0.07
CA VAL A 68 12.01 22.15 0.99
C VAL A 68 13.09 21.11 0.71
N VAL A 69 13.37 20.82 -0.56
CA VAL A 69 14.48 19.94 -0.96
C VAL A 69 15.81 20.50 -0.47
N GLN A 70 16.00 21.82 -0.55
CA GLN A 70 17.19 22.50 -0.06
C GLN A 70 17.27 22.49 1.48
N PHE A 71 16.18 22.82 2.17
CA PHE A 71 16.12 22.88 3.63
C PHE A 71 16.39 21.52 4.28
N CYS A 72 15.78 20.46 3.74
CA CYS A 72 15.92 19.09 4.25
C CYS A 72 17.07 18.30 3.61
N ASN A 73 17.84 18.90 2.69
CA ASN A 73 18.94 18.28 1.94
C ASN A 73 18.56 16.90 1.34
N ILE A 74 17.46 16.87 0.59
CA ILE A 74 16.85 15.62 0.11
C ILE A 74 17.57 15.13 -1.14
N THR A 75 18.24 13.99 -1.04
CA THR A 75 19.01 13.37 -2.14
C THR A 75 18.27 12.21 -2.83
N VAL A 76 17.14 11.78 -2.26
CA VAL A 76 16.33 10.67 -2.79
C VAL A 76 15.29 11.16 -3.81
N PRO A 77 14.86 10.32 -4.76
CA PRO A 77 13.80 10.69 -5.69
C PRO A 77 12.48 10.90 -4.96
N THR A 78 11.86 12.07 -5.18
CA THR A 78 10.55 12.43 -4.61
C THR A 78 9.38 12.20 -5.57
N VAL A 79 9.69 11.99 -6.85
CA VAL A 79 8.72 11.72 -7.92
C VAL A 79 9.17 10.50 -8.69
N GLU A 80 8.24 9.60 -8.98
CA GLU A 80 8.47 8.42 -9.81
C GLU A 80 7.41 8.34 -10.89
N THR A 81 7.82 7.90 -12.08
CA THR A 81 6.95 7.76 -13.23
C THR A 81 7.03 6.36 -13.79
N ARG A 82 5.88 5.83 -14.23
CA ARG A 82 5.81 4.57 -14.98
C ARG A 82 4.88 4.72 -16.18
N PRO A 83 5.02 3.90 -17.23
CA PRO A 83 4.01 3.83 -18.28
C PRO A 83 2.66 3.46 -17.67
N CYS A 84 1.58 3.95 -18.26
CA CYS A 84 0.26 3.55 -17.81
C CYS A 84 0.07 2.03 -17.91
N GLN A 85 -0.83 1.49 -17.11
CA GLN A 85 -1.21 0.07 -17.22
C GLN A 85 -2.54 -0.09 -17.95
N THR A 86 -3.32 0.99 -18.02
CA THR A 86 -4.62 1.10 -18.67
C THR A 86 -4.82 2.55 -19.16
N CYS A 87 -5.79 2.75 -20.06
CA CYS A 87 -6.25 4.08 -20.44
C CYS A 87 -7.55 4.40 -19.67
N PRO A 88 -7.76 5.65 -19.22
CA PRO A 88 -9.02 6.07 -18.62
C PRO A 88 -10.20 5.89 -19.59
N VAL A 89 -9.94 6.11 -20.88
CA VAL A 89 -10.88 5.92 -21.99
C VAL A 89 -10.13 5.34 -23.18
N GLY A 90 -10.78 4.44 -23.92
CA GLY A 90 -10.26 3.88 -25.17
C GLY A 90 -9.45 2.60 -24.99
N ILE A 91 -8.32 2.47 -25.68
CA ILE A 91 -7.57 1.20 -25.82
C ILE A 91 -6.09 1.40 -25.51
N TYR A 92 -5.60 0.63 -24.53
CA TYR A 92 -4.19 0.59 -24.13
C TYR A 92 -3.45 -0.56 -24.83
N ASN A 93 -2.31 -0.25 -25.44
CA ASN A 93 -1.44 -1.25 -26.04
C ASN A 93 -0.26 -1.54 -25.10
N VAL A 94 -0.25 -2.76 -24.54
CA VAL A 94 0.75 -3.20 -23.55
C VAL A 94 2.15 -3.34 -24.16
N ILE A 95 2.24 -3.68 -25.46
CA ILE A 95 3.51 -3.87 -26.16
C ILE A 95 4.19 -2.51 -26.39
N SER A 96 3.43 -1.52 -26.86
CA SER A 96 3.95 -0.18 -27.18
C SER A 96 3.82 0.83 -26.04
N GLN A 97 3.29 0.41 -24.89
CA GLN A 97 3.12 1.20 -23.67
C GLN A 97 2.39 2.54 -23.88
N LYS A 98 1.39 2.58 -24.76
CA LYS A 98 0.70 3.80 -25.17
C LYS A 98 -0.81 3.59 -25.31
N CYS A 99 -1.56 4.67 -25.16
CA CYS A 99 -2.99 4.69 -25.49
C CYS A 99 -3.15 4.95 -26.99
N GLU A 100 -3.50 3.90 -27.75
CA GLU A 100 -3.66 4.00 -29.21
C GLU A 100 -4.97 4.68 -29.59
N LYS A 101 -5.99 4.51 -28.75
CA LYS A 101 -7.28 5.16 -28.90
C LYS A 101 -7.68 5.72 -27.53
N CYS A 102 -8.14 6.98 -27.48
CA CYS A 102 -8.52 7.65 -26.23
C CYS A 102 -9.87 8.35 -26.32
N ASN A 103 -10.62 8.06 -27.38
CA ASN A 103 -12.03 8.39 -27.44
C ASN A 103 -12.80 7.18 -26.93
N TYR A 104 -13.99 7.44 -26.39
CA TYR A 104 -14.95 6.37 -26.11
C TYR A 104 -15.22 5.64 -27.42
N VAL A 105 -14.77 4.39 -27.49
CA VAL A 105 -15.04 3.49 -28.60
C VAL A 105 -16.20 2.64 -28.17
N ASN A 106 -17.14 2.42 -29.08
CA ASN A 106 -18.18 1.42 -28.91
C ASN A 106 -18.13 0.45 -30.10
N CYS A 107 -18.90 -0.63 -30.00
CA CYS A 107 -18.99 -1.61 -31.07
C CYS A 107 -19.70 -1.11 -32.32
N ARG A 108 -20.36 0.05 -32.29
CA ARG A 108 -20.96 0.66 -33.49
C ARG A 108 -19.91 1.22 -34.45
N ASP A 109 -18.73 1.56 -33.94
CA ASP A 109 -17.60 2.03 -34.74
C ASP A 109 -16.84 0.89 -35.45
N ASP A 110 -17.34 -0.35 -35.34
CA ASP A 110 -16.71 -1.59 -35.82
C ASP A 110 -15.19 -1.67 -35.58
N PRO A 111 -14.75 -1.57 -34.30
CA PRO A 111 -13.32 -1.49 -33.99
C PRO A 111 -12.59 -2.83 -34.08
N CYS A 112 -13.29 -3.96 -34.24
CA CYS A 112 -12.69 -5.29 -34.29
C CYS A 112 -12.67 -5.80 -35.73
N GLN A 113 -11.48 -5.99 -36.31
CA GLN A 113 -11.33 -6.46 -37.70
C GLN A 113 -11.75 -7.94 -37.86
N GLN A 114 -11.16 -8.82 -37.06
CA GLN A 114 -11.38 -10.28 -37.15
C GLN A 114 -11.77 -10.88 -35.79
N GLY A 115 -12.92 -10.45 -35.29
CA GLY A 115 -13.47 -10.96 -34.03
C GLY A 115 -14.85 -10.38 -33.70
N THR A 116 -15.37 -10.80 -32.56
CA THR A 116 -16.64 -10.29 -32.02
C THR A 116 -16.37 -9.12 -31.07
N CYS A 117 -17.06 -7.99 -31.28
CA CYS A 117 -16.97 -6.84 -30.40
C CYS A 117 -17.94 -6.94 -29.21
N ASN A 118 -17.49 -6.52 -28.03
CA ASN A 118 -18.35 -6.33 -26.87
C ASN A 118 -18.08 -4.97 -26.19
N ASP A 119 -19.14 -4.22 -25.88
CA ASP A 119 -19.06 -2.94 -25.19
C ASP A 119 -18.76 -3.15 -23.70
N THR A 120 -17.94 -2.28 -23.12
CA THR A 120 -17.59 -2.29 -21.69
C THR A 120 -17.70 -0.89 -21.10
N ALA A 121 -17.72 -0.78 -19.76
CA ALA A 121 -17.80 0.51 -19.07
C ALA A 121 -16.64 1.47 -19.39
N TYR A 122 -15.50 0.93 -19.84
CA TYR A 122 -14.26 1.70 -20.07
C TYR A 122 -13.83 1.74 -21.56
N GLY A 123 -14.63 1.16 -22.47
CA GLY A 123 -14.30 1.07 -23.90
C GLY A 123 -14.87 -0.19 -24.55
N ILE A 124 -14.10 -0.83 -25.43
CA ILE A 124 -14.49 -2.09 -26.11
C ILE A 124 -13.54 -3.24 -25.79
N ARG A 125 -14.07 -4.46 -25.89
CA ARG A 125 -13.28 -5.69 -25.84
C ARG A 125 -13.57 -6.52 -27.09
N CYS A 126 -12.53 -6.80 -27.88
CA CYS A 126 -12.62 -7.72 -29.02
C CYS A 126 -12.30 -9.15 -28.59
N SER A 127 -13.15 -10.10 -28.98
CA SER A 127 -12.89 -11.54 -28.90
C SER A 127 -12.44 -12.03 -30.28
N CYS A 128 -11.13 -12.20 -30.46
CA CYS A 128 -10.56 -12.53 -31.76
C CYS A 128 -10.89 -13.95 -32.23
N TYR A 129 -11.06 -14.11 -33.54
CA TYR A 129 -11.18 -15.43 -34.15
C TYR A 129 -9.87 -16.22 -34.06
N PRO A 130 -9.92 -17.57 -34.13
CA PRO A 130 -8.74 -18.40 -34.09
C PRO A 130 -7.70 -17.98 -35.14
N GLY A 131 -6.46 -17.75 -34.71
CA GLY A 131 -5.37 -17.29 -35.59
C GLY A 131 -5.22 -15.78 -35.70
N TYR A 132 -6.00 -14.99 -34.95
CA TYR A 132 -5.86 -13.54 -34.86
C TYR A 132 -5.62 -13.09 -33.41
N ALA A 133 -4.83 -12.02 -33.27
CA ALA A 133 -4.48 -11.39 -32.01
C ALA A 133 -4.40 -9.87 -32.18
N GLY A 134 -4.13 -9.17 -31.08
CA GLY A 134 -4.14 -7.71 -31.02
C GLY A 134 -5.44 -7.18 -30.45
N PHE A 135 -5.48 -5.87 -30.21
CA PHE A 135 -6.62 -5.23 -29.56
C PHE A 135 -7.84 -5.15 -30.49
N ASP A 136 -7.61 -4.98 -31.79
CA ASP A 136 -8.61 -4.94 -32.87
C ASP A 136 -8.66 -6.26 -33.65
N CYS A 137 -7.93 -7.29 -33.22
CA CYS A 137 -7.79 -8.56 -33.95
C CYS A 137 -7.25 -8.40 -35.39
N GLY A 138 -6.50 -7.34 -35.68
CA GLY A 138 -5.90 -7.12 -37.00
C GLY A 138 -4.59 -7.89 -37.23
N MET A 139 -3.96 -8.42 -36.18
CA MET A 139 -2.70 -9.18 -36.31
C MET A 139 -2.96 -10.66 -36.49
N MET A 140 -2.49 -11.26 -37.59
CA MET A 140 -2.46 -12.71 -37.75
C MET A 140 -1.42 -13.31 -36.80
N ILE A 141 -1.80 -14.32 -36.02
CA ILE A 141 -0.88 -15.13 -35.23
C ILE A 141 -0.17 -16.09 -36.20
N PRO A 142 1.15 -15.96 -36.41
CA PRO A 142 1.87 -16.95 -37.20
C PRO A 142 1.73 -18.31 -36.52
N ARG A 143 1.37 -19.35 -37.29
CA ARG A 143 1.27 -20.75 -36.82
C ARG A 143 2.64 -21.38 -36.61
N ASP A 144 3.61 -20.62 -36.10
CA ASP A 144 4.88 -21.18 -35.67
C ASP A 144 4.77 -21.62 -34.21
N LYS A 145 5.07 -22.89 -33.97
CA LYS A 145 4.87 -23.58 -32.70
C LYS A 145 6.01 -23.25 -31.74
N THR A 146 6.09 -22.01 -31.26
CA THR A 146 6.98 -21.67 -30.14
C THR A 146 6.35 -20.59 -29.26
N MET A 147 5.24 -20.91 -28.61
CA MET A 147 4.80 -20.17 -27.41
C MET A 147 4.29 -21.16 -26.35
N THR A 148 5.18 -22.07 -25.96
CA THR A 148 5.02 -22.93 -24.79
C THR A 148 6.09 -22.59 -23.77
N GLN A 149 6.19 -21.31 -23.38
CA GLN A 149 7.09 -20.90 -22.30
C GLN A 149 6.47 -19.83 -21.39
N TYR A 150 5.19 -19.95 -21.04
CA TYR A 150 4.62 -19.21 -19.90
C TYR A 150 3.54 -20.00 -19.14
N LEU A 151 3.53 -21.33 -19.26
CA LEU A 151 2.81 -22.16 -18.29
C LEU A 151 3.83 -22.62 -17.25
N LEU A 152 3.96 -21.84 -16.16
CA LEU A 152 4.48 -22.42 -14.93
C LEU A 152 3.57 -23.62 -14.61
N PRO A 153 4.13 -24.82 -14.43
CA PRO A 153 3.31 -26.01 -14.30
C PRO A 153 2.36 -25.91 -13.09
N LEU A 154 1.13 -26.39 -13.25
CA LEU A 154 0.09 -26.48 -12.21
C LEU A 154 0.47 -27.35 -10.98
N TRP A 155 1.70 -27.87 -10.90
CA TRP A 155 2.22 -28.67 -9.77
C TRP A 155 3.08 -27.87 -8.78
N MET A 156 3.23 -26.55 -8.95
CA MET A 156 3.87 -25.69 -7.94
C MET A 156 3.03 -25.36 -6.68
N PRO A 157 1.68 -25.49 -6.61
CA PRO A 157 0.97 -25.09 -5.40
C PRO A 157 1.17 -25.97 -4.15
N PRO A 158 1.35 -27.31 -4.18
CA PRO A 158 1.32 -28.09 -2.93
C PRO A 158 2.55 -27.88 -2.03
N LEU A 159 3.72 -27.54 -2.60
CA LEU A 159 4.94 -27.35 -1.82
C LEU A 159 4.97 -25.98 -1.12
N GLU A 160 4.51 -24.92 -1.80
CA GLU A 160 4.50 -23.57 -1.23
C GLU A 160 3.47 -23.43 -0.11
N TYR A 161 2.25 -23.97 -0.30
CA TYR A 161 1.25 -24.05 0.78
C TYR A 161 1.69 -24.98 1.92
N GLY A 162 2.45 -26.04 1.62
CA GLY A 162 3.04 -26.93 2.63
C GLY A 162 4.05 -26.20 3.52
N ILE A 163 4.94 -25.40 2.93
CA ILE A 163 5.94 -24.63 3.68
C ILE A 163 5.27 -23.50 4.49
N LEU A 164 4.26 -22.83 3.93
CA LEU A 164 3.51 -21.78 4.65
C LEU A 164 2.74 -22.35 5.86
N THR A 165 2.10 -23.51 5.73
CA THR A 165 1.41 -24.13 6.86
C THR A 165 2.38 -24.59 7.94
N LEU A 166 3.51 -25.19 7.58
CA LEU A 166 4.54 -25.59 8.55
C LEU A 166 5.16 -24.39 9.27
N THR A 167 5.48 -23.31 8.56
CA THR A 167 6.02 -22.09 9.19
C THR A 167 5.01 -21.45 10.15
N THR A 168 3.72 -21.39 9.79
CA THR A 168 2.69 -20.87 10.71
C THR A 168 2.55 -21.73 11.97
N LEU A 169 2.61 -23.06 11.87
CA LEU A 169 2.55 -23.95 13.03
C LEU A 169 3.78 -23.82 13.94
N ILE A 170 4.98 -23.67 13.37
CA ILE A 170 6.21 -23.42 14.13
C ILE A 170 6.12 -22.09 14.88
N ILE A 171 5.59 -21.04 14.24
CA ILE A 171 5.40 -19.72 14.88
C ILE A 171 4.39 -19.79 16.03
N ILE A 172 3.27 -20.51 15.86
CA ILE A 172 2.27 -20.71 16.93
C ILE A 172 2.88 -21.47 18.12
N MET A 173 3.65 -22.52 17.86
CA MET A 173 4.35 -23.30 18.90
C MET A 173 5.40 -22.44 19.62
N ALA A 174 6.18 -21.65 18.89
CA ALA A 174 7.16 -20.74 19.46
C ALA A 174 6.50 -19.65 20.32
N ALA A 175 5.39 -19.06 19.85
CA ALA A 175 4.62 -18.07 20.60
C ALA A 175 4.03 -18.67 21.89
N GLY A 176 3.50 -19.90 21.84
CA GLY A 176 3.04 -20.63 23.03
C GLY A 176 4.18 -20.90 24.03
N CYS A 177 5.36 -21.27 23.53
CA CYS A 177 6.55 -21.45 24.37
C CYS A 177 7.07 -20.13 24.96
N LEU A 178 7.01 -19.02 24.21
CA LEU A 178 7.33 -17.68 24.70
C LEU A 178 6.32 -17.22 25.77
N CYS A 179 5.02 -17.50 25.61
CA CYS A 179 4.01 -17.24 26.64
C CYS A 179 4.28 -18.04 27.94
N LEU A 180 4.66 -19.32 27.84
CA LEU A 180 5.00 -20.16 29.01
C LEU A 180 6.30 -19.71 29.69
N LYS A 181 7.28 -19.22 28.93
CA LYS A 181 8.53 -18.66 29.47
C LYS A 181 8.30 -17.29 30.12
N CYS A 182 7.38 -16.49 29.58
CA CYS A 182 6.92 -15.23 30.19
C CYS A 182 6.07 -15.45 31.45
N CYS A 183 5.26 -16.51 31.55
CA CYS A 183 4.55 -16.87 32.79
C CYS A 183 5.47 -17.25 33.95
N ARG A 184 6.73 -17.64 33.69
CA ARG A 184 7.73 -17.86 34.75
C ARG A 184 8.41 -16.57 35.22
N LEU A 185 8.40 -15.50 34.42
CA LEU A 185 8.89 -14.17 34.82
C LEU A 185 7.78 -13.26 35.38
N CYS A 186 6.55 -13.45 34.92
CA CYS A 186 5.36 -12.71 35.35
C CYS A 186 4.45 -13.72 36.06
N GLY A 187 4.66 -13.93 37.36
CA GLY A 187 3.95 -14.93 38.18
C GLY A 187 2.45 -14.66 38.28
N ALA A 188 1.70 -15.02 37.23
CA ALA A 188 0.26 -14.91 37.14
C ALA A 188 -0.32 -16.14 36.44
N CYS A 189 -0.20 -17.29 37.08
CA CYS A 189 -1.18 -18.37 36.95
C CYS A 189 -1.60 -18.71 38.37
N SER A 190 -2.70 -18.11 38.82
CA SER A 190 -3.40 -18.57 40.02
C SER A 190 -3.90 -19.98 39.73
N SER A 191 -3.29 -20.95 40.40
CA SER A 191 -3.98 -22.18 40.76
C SER A 191 -4.33 -21.99 42.22
N ASP A 192 -5.62 -21.85 42.48
CA ASP A 192 -6.22 -21.70 43.80
C ASP A 192 -5.82 -22.88 44.69
N ASP A 193 -5.51 -22.61 45.97
CA ASP A 193 -6.00 -23.33 47.16
C ASP A 193 -5.30 -22.79 48.44
N ASP A 194 -6.11 -22.64 49.50
CA ASP A 194 -5.81 -22.53 50.95
C ASP A 194 -5.51 -21.16 51.62
N ASP A 195 -6.57 -20.64 52.27
CA ASP A 195 -6.73 -20.16 53.67
C ASP A 195 -5.83 -19.08 54.35
N ASP A 196 -6.56 -18.12 54.93
CA ASP A 196 -6.34 -17.32 56.16
C ASP A 196 -5.46 -16.04 56.20
N ASP A 197 -6.02 -15.07 56.95
CA ASP A 197 -5.48 -13.86 57.59
C ASP A 197 -5.46 -12.50 56.83
N ASP A 198 -6.65 -11.90 56.77
CA ASP A 198 -6.92 -10.47 56.62
C ASP A 198 -6.52 -9.66 57.88
N GLU A 199 -5.31 -9.08 58.01
CA GLU A 199 -5.16 -7.87 58.88
C GLU A 199 -3.90 -6.96 58.76
N GLU A 200 -3.25 -6.74 57.61
CA GLU A 200 -2.11 -5.78 57.64
C GLU A 200 -1.82 -4.93 56.39
N ARG A 201 -2.84 -4.25 55.83
CA ARG A 201 -2.57 -3.21 54.79
C ARG A 201 -3.37 -1.92 54.82
N LYS A 202 -4.00 -1.58 55.96
CA LYS A 202 -4.69 -0.29 56.17
C LYS A 202 -3.81 0.86 56.73
N ARG A 203 -2.47 0.81 56.56
CA ARG A 203 -1.55 1.84 57.12
C ARG A 203 -0.67 2.61 56.11
N LYS A 204 -1.07 2.74 54.84
CA LYS A 204 -0.35 3.62 53.88
C LYS A 204 -1.26 4.55 53.05
N LYS A 205 -2.35 5.05 53.65
CA LYS A 205 -3.07 6.23 53.14
C LYS A 205 -2.73 7.44 54.02
N ASN A 206 -2.51 8.59 53.38
CA ASN A 206 -2.25 9.93 53.92
C ASN A 206 -0.79 10.34 54.13
N LYS A 207 -0.11 10.69 53.03
CA LYS A 207 0.70 11.92 52.98
C LYS A 207 0.50 12.62 51.63
N PRO A 208 0.11 13.90 51.59
CA PRO A 208 0.00 14.66 50.35
C PRO A 208 1.37 15.22 49.93
N PHE A 209 1.75 15.02 48.66
CA PHE A 209 2.92 15.66 48.05
C PHE A 209 2.48 16.66 46.97
N PRO A 210 3.24 17.76 46.78
CA PRO A 210 2.74 18.98 46.16
C PRO A 210 2.70 18.89 44.63
N TYR A 211 1.68 19.54 44.07
CA TYR A 211 1.48 19.73 42.63
C TYR A 211 2.53 20.70 42.08
N ARG A 212 3.45 20.21 41.24
CA ARG A 212 4.39 21.03 40.47
C ARG A 212 3.82 21.20 39.06
N SER A 213 3.20 22.33 38.79
CA SER A 213 2.75 22.74 37.46
C SER A 213 3.96 23.05 36.58
N HIS A 214 4.44 22.05 35.82
CA HIS A 214 5.23 22.34 34.63
C HIS A 214 4.27 22.88 33.56
N GLY A 215 4.39 24.18 33.28
CA GLY A 215 3.75 24.80 32.13
C GLY A 215 4.25 24.14 30.85
N PHE A 216 3.41 23.28 30.27
CA PHE A 216 3.58 22.87 28.88
C PHE A 216 3.29 24.10 28.02
N ARG A 217 4.35 24.73 27.50
CA ARG A 217 4.21 25.55 26.31
C ARG A 217 3.66 24.63 25.23
N ASN A 218 2.40 24.84 24.90
CA ASN A 218 1.71 24.19 23.82
C ASN A 218 2.25 24.77 22.51
N THR A 219 3.47 24.40 22.12
CA THR A 219 3.93 24.60 20.74
C THR A 219 3.32 23.48 19.91
N ARG A 220 2.06 23.63 19.52
CA ARG A 220 1.51 22.83 18.42
C ARG A 220 2.39 23.13 17.21
N LYS A 221 3.24 22.17 16.83
CA LYS A 221 3.96 22.23 15.56
C LYS A 221 3.04 21.64 14.50
N PRO A 222 2.51 22.41 13.54
CA PRO A 222 1.86 21.83 12.39
C PRO A 222 2.96 21.34 11.43
N SER A 223 3.25 20.04 11.46
CA SER A 223 4.02 19.41 10.39
C SER A 223 3.11 19.32 9.17
N VAL A 224 3.45 20.05 8.12
CA VAL A 224 2.64 20.14 6.90
C VAL A 224 3.18 19.16 5.88
N VAL A 225 2.25 18.47 5.23
CA VAL A 225 2.51 17.54 4.14
C VAL A 225 2.71 18.34 2.85
N ILE A 226 3.86 18.16 2.20
CA ILE A 226 4.07 18.67 0.84
C ILE A 226 3.84 17.57 -0.17
N ASP A 227 3.01 17.90 -1.15
CA ASP A 227 2.73 17.04 -2.29
C ASP A 227 3.68 17.38 -3.43
N PHE A 228 4.51 16.38 -3.75
CA PHE A 228 5.41 16.15 -4.90
C PHE A 228 5.15 16.67 -6.32
#